data_AF-A0A9Q0TAK3-F1
#
_entry.id   AF-A0A9Q0TAK3-F1
#
_cell.length_a   1.000
_cell.length_b   1.000
_cell.length_c   1.000
_cell.angle_alpha   90.00
_cell.angle_beta   90.00
_cell.angle_gamma   90.00
#
_symmetry.space_group_name_H-M   'P 1'
#
loop_
_entity.id
_entity.type
_entity.pdbx_description
1 polymer ?
#
loop_
_entity_poly.entity_id
_entity_poly.type
_entity_poly.pdbx_seq_one_letter_code
_entity_poly.pdbx_strand_id
1 'polypeptide(L)'
;MDCNNSSTSSIPHPTTTTTTTSTAAEPVQSWWESVSKARSRILSLSSILPSLPSSSSSSSSFSLSSLADSDRPALSFLSSPDAYSLLSSSLSSPSSGSGSDPLCQWLYETYLSSDPNLRLLLRSLGFEAVLLAIYSSEVKSRAGKPVTVQIPHLSHPSLYHTPRNKLHKSQPQAPSVGVLSGPLEAQIAVKSTKRPVIVGVALDCYFKHISQMPAWSKVELCRFAGAWAGQDCACQDKFNEYDDADYFLEERNMMMSSSESEENLGITESKGVRIPLPWEILQPLLRIIGHCLLGPFNTQDAKDAASAAVRRLYARASHDLVPRAILATRSLIHLDKRTREAARAAAANTSSNANTPAKAKKHEILLVSK
;
A
#
# COMPACT_ATOMS: atom_id res chain seq x y z
N MET A 1 0.68 97.32 0.96
CA MET A 1 1.55 96.74 2.00
C MET A 1 2.06 95.42 1.47
N ASP A 2 3.15 95.55 0.71
CA ASP A 2 4.37 94.74 0.77
C ASP A 2 4.24 93.21 0.61
N CYS A 3 4.57 92.66 -0.58
CA CYS A 3 5.92 92.33 -1.05
C CYS A 3 6.58 91.18 -0.26
N ASN A 4 6.64 89.96 -0.81
CA ASN A 4 7.81 89.45 -1.56
C ASN A 4 7.81 87.92 -1.70
N ASN A 5 7.52 87.47 -2.92
CA ASN A 5 8.40 86.69 -3.81
C ASN A 5 9.51 85.80 -3.19
N SER A 6 9.44 84.48 -3.40
CA SER A 6 10.27 83.78 -4.42
C SER A 6 10.17 82.24 -4.31
N SER A 7 9.57 81.65 -5.35
CA SER A 7 10.07 80.53 -6.17
C SER A 7 10.79 79.33 -5.53
N THR A 8 10.23 78.12 -5.68
CA THR A 8 10.71 77.10 -6.66
C THR A 8 9.80 75.86 -6.76
N SER A 9 9.93 75.20 -7.90
CA SER A 9 9.08 74.25 -8.64
C SER A 9 8.92 72.80 -8.12
N SER A 10 7.68 72.30 -8.23
CA SER A 10 7.15 70.97 -8.65
C SER A 10 7.64 69.62 -8.08
N ILE A 11 6.66 68.72 -7.81
CA ILE A 11 6.57 67.21 -7.92
C ILE A 11 5.75 66.61 -6.71
N PRO A 12 4.97 65.48 -6.78
CA PRO A 12 3.78 65.10 -7.56
C PRO A 12 2.63 64.49 -6.67
N HIS A 13 1.64 63.84 -7.30
CA HIS A 13 0.47 63.11 -6.76
C HIS A 13 0.77 61.88 -5.86
N PRO A 14 -0.15 61.49 -4.94
CA PRO A 14 -0.17 60.14 -4.36
C PRO A 14 -1.44 59.32 -4.69
N THR A 15 -1.20 58.01 -4.67
CA THR A 15 -2.00 56.80 -4.96
C THR A 15 -2.96 56.41 -3.83
N THR A 16 -4.08 55.74 -4.14
CA THR A 16 -4.66 54.74 -3.21
C THR A 16 -5.37 53.62 -3.98
N THR A 17 -5.05 52.40 -3.54
CA THR A 17 -5.17 51.11 -4.20
C THR A 17 -6.53 50.45 -4.00
N THR A 18 -7.07 49.90 -5.08
CA THR A 18 -8.30 49.11 -5.18
C THR A 18 -8.16 47.75 -4.50
N THR A 19 -9.16 47.39 -3.70
CA THR A 19 -9.40 46.06 -3.15
C THR A 19 -10.06 45.18 -4.23
N THR A 20 -9.43 44.06 -4.61
CA THR A 20 -10.09 43.01 -5.41
C THR A 20 -9.72 41.64 -4.85
N THR A 21 -10.68 41.01 -4.16
CA THR A 21 -10.71 39.60 -3.80
C THR A 21 -11.09 38.77 -5.03
N SER A 22 -10.19 37.89 -5.48
CA SER A 22 -10.44 36.93 -6.58
C SER A 22 -10.33 35.48 -6.08
N THR A 23 -11.47 34.87 -5.74
CA THR A 23 -11.59 33.47 -5.26
C THR A 23 -11.88 32.50 -6.42
N ALA A 24 -11.02 32.48 -7.45
CA ALA A 24 -11.15 31.54 -8.57
C ALA A 24 -9.81 31.00 -9.13
N ALA A 25 -8.66 31.57 -8.72
CA ALA A 25 -7.32 31.16 -9.19
C ALA A 25 -6.64 30.09 -8.31
N GLU A 26 -7.17 29.83 -7.11
CA GLU A 26 -6.62 28.94 -6.08
C GLU A 26 -6.35 27.48 -6.54
N PRO A 27 -7.25 26.78 -7.27
CA PRO A 27 -7.03 25.36 -7.55
C PRO A 27 -5.95 25.11 -8.63
N VAL A 28 -5.82 26.01 -9.61
CA VAL A 28 -4.79 25.88 -10.65
C VAL A 28 -3.42 26.29 -10.14
N GLN A 29 -3.35 27.32 -9.30
CA GLN A 29 -2.11 27.79 -8.70
C GLN A 29 -1.55 26.76 -7.69
N SER A 30 -2.40 26.22 -6.81
CA SER A 30 -2.00 25.15 -5.88
C SER A 30 -1.56 23.86 -6.59
N TRP A 31 -2.16 23.55 -7.75
CA TRP A 31 -1.73 22.42 -8.58
C TRP A 31 -0.33 22.65 -9.19
N TRP A 32 -0.08 23.80 -9.82
CA TRP A 32 1.23 24.13 -10.38
C TRP A 32 2.32 24.22 -9.31
N GLU A 33 1.99 24.69 -8.10
CA GLU A 33 2.90 24.69 -6.95
C GLU A 33 3.26 23.27 -6.50
N SER A 34 2.28 22.35 -6.42
CA SER A 34 2.52 20.93 -6.11
C SER A 34 3.40 20.27 -7.17
N VAL A 35 3.10 20.48 -8.45
CA VAL A 35 3.90 19.96 -9.57
C VAL A 35 5.33 20.50 -9.49
N SER A 36 5.51 21.82 -9.37
CA SER A 36 6.84 22.45 -9.30
C SER A 36 7.65 21.95 -8.11
N LYS A 37 7.01 21.79 -6.95
CA LYS A 37 7.65 21.25 -5.74
C LYS A 37 8.06 19.78 -5.92
N ALA A 38 7.23 18.96 -6.54
CA ALA A 38 7.56 17.58 -6.85
C ALA A 38 8.72 17.49 -7.87
N ARG A 39 8.73 18.35 -8.91
CA ARG A 39 9.85 18.44 -9.86
C ARG A 39 11.17 18.77 -9.16
N SER A 40 11.19 19.81 -8.33
CA SER A 40 12.39 20.22 -7.61
C SER A 40 12.93 19.10 -6.72
N ARG A 41 12.04 18.34 -6.06
CA ARG A 41 12.40 17.22 -5.19
C ARG A 41 12.99 16.05 -5.99
N ILE A 42 12.41 15.70 -7.14
CA ILE A 42 12.95 14.63 -7.99
C ILE A 42 14.30 15.03 -8.57
N LEU A 43 14.48 16.29 -8.98
CA LEU A 43 15.77 16.78 -9.46
C LEU A 43 16.84 16.77 -8.35
N SER A 44 16.50 17.18 -7.12
CA SER A 44 17.44 17.07 -6.00
C SER A 44 17.77 15.60 -5.67
N LEU A 45 16.83 14.69 -5.85
CA LEU A 45 17.09 13.26 -5.69
C LEU A 45 18.04 12.73 -6.77
N SER A 46 17.89 13.20 -8.01
CA SER A 46 18.77 12.82 -9.11
C SER A 46 20.24 13.21 -8.87
N SER A 47 20.50 14.28 -8.11
CA SER A 47 21.86 14.66 -7.72
C SER A 47 22.44 13.81 -6.59
N ILE A 48 21.61 13.12 -5.82
CA ILE A 48 22.03 12.30 -4.67
C ILE A 48 22.28 10.85 -5.10
N LEU A 49 21.51 10.36 -6.05
CA LEU A 49 21.55 8.96 -6.47
C LEU A 49 22.56 8.74 -7.61
N PRO A 50 23.35 7.65 -7.58
CA PRO A 50 24.27 7.30 -8.67
C PRO A 50 23.47 6.91 -9.93
N SER A 51 23.93 7.34 -11.11
CA SER A 51 23.37 6.92 -12.39
C SER A 51 23.67 5.44 -12.64
N LEU A 52 22.65 4.67 -13.05
CA LEU A 52 22.80 3.23 -13.29
C LEU A 52 23.76 3.00 -14.48
N PRO A 53 24.81 2.17 -14.34
CA PRO A 53 25.60 1.74 -15.49
C PRO A 53 24.77 0.80 -16.38
N SER A 54 24.87 1.00 -17.68
CA SER A 54 24.20 0.25 -18.75
C SER A 54 24.53 -1.24 -18.69
N SER A 55 23.77 -2.02 -17.91
CA SER A 55 23.99 -3.47 -17.80
C SER A 55 22.66 -4.22 -17.65
N SER A 56 21.70 -3.92 -18.53
CA SER A 56 20.56 -4.79 -18.81
C SER A 56 20.03 -4.44 -20.19
N SER A 57 19.72 -5.45 -21.00
CA SER A 57 19.49 -5.39 -22.45
C SER A 57 18.17 -4.72 -22.89
N SER A 58 17.85 -3.54 -22.36
CA SER A 58 16.70 -2.72 -22.75
C SER A 58 17.13 -1.28 -23.04
N SER A 59 16.93 -0.86 -24.28
CA SER A 59 17.51 0.32 -24.96
C SER A 59 17.07 1.71 -24.47
N SER A 60 17.16 2.02 -23.18
CA SER A 60 17.12 3.42 -22.72
C SER A 60 17.84 3.56 -21.38
N SER A 61 18.86 4.41 -21.31
CA SER A 61 19.45 4.86 -20.05
C SER A 61 18.35 5.52 -19.21
N PHE A 62 17.93 4.88 -18.12
CA PHE A 62 16.93 5.44 -17.23
C PHE A 62 17.52 6.66 -16.50
N SER A 63 16.86 7.82 -16.64
CA SER A 63 17.26 9.07 -15.99
C SER A 63 16.11 9.61 -15.16
N LEU A 64 16.37 9.84 -13.87
CA LEU A 64 15.40 10.40 -12.93
C LEU A 64 14.91 11.79 -13.35
N SER A 65 15.72 12.55 -14.09
CA SER A 65 15.34 13.87 -14.61
C SER A 65 14.18 13.79 -15.61
N SER A 66 14.09 12.71 -16.40
CA SER A 66 12.98 12.51 -17.34
C SER A 66 11.63 12.34 -16.63
N LEU A 67 11.62 11.81 -15.40
CA LEU A 67 10.41 11.71 -14.58
C LEU A 67 9.96 13.08 -14.04
N ALA A 68 10.91 13.98 -13.78
CA ALA A 68 10.61 15.34 -13.32
C ALA A 68 9.89 16.15 -14.41
N ASP A 69 10.20 15.94 -15.69
CA ASP A 69 9.58 16.70 -16.78
C ASP A 69 8.12 16.31 -17.06
N SER A 70 7.64 15.19 -16.51
CA SER A 70 6.24 14.77 -16.67
C SER A 70 5.23 15.76 -16.06
N ASP A 71 3.97 15.73 -16.54
CA ASP A 71 2.88 16.57 -16.01
C ASP A 71 2.48 16.22 -14.57
N ARG A 72 2.81 14.99 -14.13
CA ARG A 72 2.56 14.50 -12.76
C ARG A 72 3.82 13.80 -12.22
N PRO A 73 4.86 14.57 -11.88
CA PRO A 73 6.17 14.05 -11.47
C PRO A 73 6.09 13.04 -10.33
N ALA A 74 5.30 13.32 -9.28
CA ALA A 74 5.17 12.43 -8.13
C ALA A 74 4.51 11.08 -8.47
N LEU A 75 3.51 11.07 -9.37
CA LEU A 75 2.87 9.82 -9.80
C LEU A 75 3.72 9.04 -10.79
N SER A 76 4.42 9.75 -11.68
CA SER A 76 5.35 9.15 -12.63
C SER A 76 6.46 8.39 -11.89
N PHE A 77 7.02 9.04 -10.87
CA PHE A 77 8.00 8.43 -9.97
C PHE A 77 7.48 7.19 -9.23
N LEU A 78 6.27 7.28 -8.66
CA LEU A 78 5.62 6.15 -7.98
C LEU A 78 5.33 4.98 -8.92
N SER A 79 5.11 5.24 -10.19
CA SER A 79 4.77 4.23 -11.17
C SER A 79 6.01 3.58 -11.79
N SER A 80 7.17 4.24 -11.76
CA SER A 80 8.42 3.74 -12.35
C SER A 80 9.12 2.71 -11.46
N PRO A 81 9.26 1.44 -11.91
CA PRO A 81 9.99 0.41 -11.17
C PRO A 81 11.50 0.71 -11.06
N ASP A 82 12.08 1.33 -12.09
CA ASP A 82 13.52 1.63 -12.17
C ASP A 82 13.95 2.72 -11.17
N ALA A 83 13.10 3.72 -10.91
CA ALA A 83 13.37 4.71 -9.86
C ALA A 83 13.45 4.03 -8.50
N TYR A 84 12.54 3.09 -8.25
CA TYR A 84 12.46 2.37 -7.01
C TYR A 84 13.62 1.38 -6.83
N SER A 85 14.02 0.63 -7.86
CA SER A 85 15.16 -0.28 -7.76
C SER A 85 16.46 0.47 -7.47
N LEU A 86 16.66 1.63 -8.09
CA LEU A 86 17.81 2.49 -7.88
C LEU A 86 17.84 3.08 -6.46
N LEU A 87 16.70 3.55 -5.98
CA LEU A 87 16.53 3.98 -4.58
C LEU A 87 16.76 2.84 -3.59
N SER A 88 16.13 1.70 -3.82
CA SER A 88 16.20 0.52 -2.95
C SER A 88 17.61 -0.03 -2.86
N SER A 89 18.34 -0.09 -3.97
CA SER A 89 19.74 -0.48 -3.98
C SER A 89 20.63 0.50 -3.21
N SER A 90 20.39 1.81 -3.35
CA SER A 90 21.12 2.84 -2.60
C SER A 90 20.84 2.77 -1.10
N LEU A 91 19.58 2.54 -0.70
CA LEU A 91 19.16 2.34 0.70
C LEU A 91 19.66 1.01 1.28
N SER A 92 19.84 -0.01 0.45
CA SER A 92 20.35 -1.32 0.88
C SER A 92 21.87 -1.31 1.08
N SER A 93 22.55 -0.23 0.71
CA SER A 93 23.99 -0.08 0.96
C SER A 93 24.26 0.04 2.47
N PRO A 94 25.31 -0.61 3.01
CA PRO A 94 25.61 -0.60 4.45
C PRO A 94 26.00 0.78 4.99
N SER A 95 26.29 1.74 4.11
CA SER A 95 26.58 3.15 4.43
C SER A 95 25.32 4.03 4.51
N SER A 96 24.18 3.54 4.01
CA SER A 96 22.92 4.28 4.07
C SER A 96 22.39 4.31 5.50
N GLY A 97 21.91 5.48 5.93
CA GLY A 97 21.40 5.69 7.28
C GLY A 97 22.38 6.24 8.31
N SER A 98 23.60 6.59 7.90
CA SER A 98 24.47 7.43 8.73
C SER A 98 23.82 8.81 8.95
N GLY A 99 24.15 9.50 10.06
CA GLY A 99 23.56 10.81 10.37
C GLY A 99 23.82 11.90 9.32
N SER A 100 24.76 11.68 8.41
CA SER A 100 25.09 12.55 7.28
C SER A 100 24.59 12.04 5.93
N ASP A 101 23.74 11.02 5.89
CA ASP A 101 23.23 10.45 4.63
C ASP A 101 22.27 11.45 3.93
N PRO A 102 22.67 12.04 2.79
CA PRO A 102 21.83 13.00 2.07
C PRO A 102 20.53 12.39 1.57
N LEU A 103 20.48 11.07 1.31
CA LEU A 103 19.27 10.38 0.90
C LEU A 103 18.26 10.32 2.04
N CYS A 104 18.72 10.02 3.26
CA CYS A 104 17.88 10.00 4.46
C CYS A 104 17.34 11.40 4.80
N GLN A 105 18.16 12.43 4.65
CA GLN A 105 17.71 13.82 4.82
C GLN A 105 16.66 14.19 3.76
N TRP A 106 16.90 13.86 2.49
CA TRP A 106 15.94 14.11 1.42
C TRP A 106 14.59 13.43 1.66
N LEU A 107 14.60 12.17 2.14
CA LEU A 107 13.41 11.45 2.53
C LEU A 107 12.65 12.17 3.67
N TYR A 108 13.36 12.57 4.73
CA TYR A 108 12.75 13.29 5.86
C TYR A 108 12.17 14.65 5.46
N GLU A 109 12.83 15.41 4.61
CA GLU A 109 12.29 16.70 4.14
C GLU A 109 11.09 16.52 3.21
N THR A 110 11.12 15.49 2.36
CA THR A 110 9.99 15.15 1.48
C THR A 110 8.75 14.77 2.29
N TYR A 111 8.94 14.13 3.44
CA TYR A 111 7.86 13.83 4.39
C TYR A 111 7.13 15.06 4.93
N LEU A 112 7.90 16.07 5.34
CA LEU A 112 7.37 17.30 5.91
C LEU A 112 6.55 18.10 4.89
N SER A 113 6.66 17.76 3.60
CA SER A 113 5.79 18.31 2.58
C SER A 113 4.32 17.95 2.84
N SER A 114 3.43 18.93 2.68
CA SER A 114 1.97 18.75 2.77
C SER A 114 1.37 17.96 1.59
N ASP A 115 2.15 17.65 0.57
CA ASP A 115 1.66 17.01 -0.66
C ASP A 115 1.38 15.51 -0.45
N PRO A 116 0.16 15.03 -0.71
CA PRO A 116 -0.22 13.63 -0.52
C PRO A 116 0.56 12.67 -1.43
N ASN A 117 0.93 13.07 -2.66
CA ASN A 117 1.61 12.19 -3.61
C ASN A 117 3.08 11.96 -3.22
N LEU A 118 3.75 13.00 -2.73
CA LEU A 118 5.11 12.91 -2.18
C LEU A 118 5.15 12.08 -0.88
N ARG A 119 4.08 12.10 -0.08
CA ARG A 119 3.96 11.23 1.10
C ARG A 119 3.76 9.76 0.74
N LEU A 120 3.07 9.45 -0.37
CA LEU A 120 2.97 8.08 -0.87
C LEU A 120 4.34 7.55 -1.32
N LEU A 121 5.12 8.39 -2.01
CA LEU A 121 6.50 8.08 -2.43
C LEU A 121 7.38 7.73 -1.24
N LEU A 122 7.28 8.49 -0.17
CA LEU A 122 8.04 8.22 1.05
C LEU A 122 7.61 6.92 1.74
N ARG A 123 6.31 6.60 1.77
CA ARG A 123 5.79 5.39 2.43
C ARG A 123 6.32 4.11 1.80
N SER A 124 6.65 4.12 0.50
CA SER A 124 7.30 2.99 -0.17
C SER A 124 8.79 2.82 0.19
N LEU A 125 9.44 3.82 0.79
CA LEU A 125 10.89 3.85 1.03
C LEU A 125 11.17 3.65 2.53
N GLY A 126 11.28 2.38 2.93
CA GLY A 126 11.36 1.95 4.34
C GLY A 126 12.72 2.17 4.98
N PHE A 127 13.01 3.39 5.43
CA PHE A 127 14.15 3.69 6.31
C PHE A 127 13.69 3.91 7.77
N GLU A 128 14.51 3.58 8.77
CA GLU A 128 14.15 3.62 10.21
C GLU A 128 13.65 5.01 10.66
N ALA A 129 14.30 6.09 10.20
CA ALA A 129 13.87 7.46 10.47
C ALA A 129 12.56 7.84 9.77
N VAL A 130 12.31 7.30 8.57
CA VAL A 130 11.05 7.50 7.83
C VAL A 130 9.90 6.80 8.54
N LEU A 131 10.10 5.57 9.01
CA LEU A 131 9.12 4.84 9.80
C LEU A 131 8.77 5.58 11.10
N LEU A 132 9.78 6.13 11.78
CA LEU A 132 9.56 6.96 12.97
C LEU A 132 8.83 8.25 12.66
N ALA A 133 9.13 8.88 11.52
CA ALA A 133 8.46 10.09 11.08
C ALA A 133 6.98 9.81 10.79
N ILE A 134 6.66 8.76 10.03
CA ILE A 134 5.29 8.29 9.73
C ILE A 134 4.54 8.01 11.02
N TYR A 135 5.15 7.25 11.92
CA TYR A 135 4.58 6.97 13.24
C TYR A 135 4.28 8.26 14.01
N SER A 136 5.20 9.23 14.00
CA SER A 136 5.04 10.51 14.70
C SER A 136 3.90 11.36 14.14
N SER A 137 3.62 11.35 12.82
CA SER A 137 2.42 12.05 12.32
C SER A 137 1.15 11.31 12.68
N GLU A 138 1.14 9.98 12.65
CA GLU A 138 -0.04 9.22 13.04
C GLU A 138 -0.36 9.42 14.52
N VAL A 139 0.66 9.50 15.39
CA VAL A 139 0.49 9.88 16.81
C VAL A 139 -0.16 11.26 16.92
N LYS A 140 0.37 12.26 16.20
CA LYS A 140 -0.18 13.63 16.18
C LYS A 140 -1.63 13.66 15.66
N SER A 141 -1.90 12.94 14.58
CA SER A 141 -3.22 12.85 13.96
C SER A 141 -4.24 12.18 14.85
N ARG A 142 -3.83 11.17 15.63
CA ARG A 142 -4.70 10.48 16.59
C ARG A 142 -4.94 11.28 17.87
N ALA A 143 -4.09 12.27 18.18
CA ALA A 143 -4.19 13.11 19.37
C ALA A 143 -4.43 12.31 20.67
N GLY A 144 -3.76 11.16 20.81
CA GLY A 144 -3.90 10.25 21.95
C GLY A 144 -5.18 9.41 21.98
N LYS A 145 -6.03 9.46 20.94
CA LYS A 145 -7.27 8.68 20.86
C LYS A 145 -7.03 7.30 20.24
N PRO A 146 -7.66 6.23 20.77
CA PRO A 146 -7.67 4.92 20.13
C PRO A 146 -8.48 4.93 18.83
N VAL A 147 -8.13 4.04 17.89
CA VAL A 147 -8.93 3.80 16.69
C VAL A 147 -10.04 2.82 17.06
N THR A 148 -11.28 3.27 17.00
CA THR A 148 -12.47 2.49 17.38
C THR A 148 -13.38 2.26 16.18
N VAL A 149 -14.10 1.13 16.18
CA VAL A 149 -15.10 0.78 15.19
C VAL A 149 -16.37 0.35 15.90
N GLN A 150 -17.50 0.89 15.46
CA GLN A 150 -18.82 0.46 15.92
C GLN A 150 -19.12 -0.91 15.32
N ILE A 151 -19.33 -1.92 16.18
CA ILE A 151 -19.67 -3.26 15.72
C ILE A 151 -21.17 -3.27 15.39
N PRO A 152 -21.55 -3.52 14.12
CA PRO A 152 -22.96 -3.56 13.75
C PRO A 152 -23.68 -4.72 14.45
N HIS A 153 -24.83 -4.44 15.04
CA HIS A 153 -25.70 -5.46 15.63
C HIS A 153 -26.97 -5.62 14.80
N LEU A 154 -27.34 -6.86 14.47
CA LEU A 154 -28.55 -7.18 13.69
C LEU A 154 -29.85 -6.80 14.43
N SER A 155 -29.79 -6.59 15.75
CA SER A 155 -30.92 -6.12 16.55
C SER A 155 -31.24 -4.63 16.38
N HIS A 156 -30.34 -3.87 15.76
CA HIS A 156 -30.53 -2.44 15.52
C HIS A 156 -30.85 -2.20 14.04
N PRO A 157 -31.78 -1.27 13.73
CA PRO A 157 -31.99 -0.85 12.35
C PRO A 157 -30.69 -0.28 11.79
N SER A 158 -30.33 -0.73 10.61
CA SER A 158 -29.16 -0.30 9.84
C SER A 158 -29.60 0.09 8.44
N LEU A 159 -28.67 0.68 7.67
CA LEU A 159 -28.93 1.08 6.28
C LEU A 159 -29.46 -0.07 5.42
N TYR A 160 -29.06 -1.32 5.69
CA TYR A 160 -29.40 -2.50 4.89
C TYR A 160 -30.44 -3.42 5.52
N HIS A 161 -30.75 -3.25 6.81
CA HIS A 161 -31.60 -4.17 7.53
C HIS A 161 -32.43 -3.47 8.61
N THR A 162 -33.73 -3.73 8.63
CA THR A 162 -34.61 -3.34 9.74
C THR A 162 -35.11 -4.60 10.46
N PRO A 163 -34.86 -4.74 11.77
CA PRO A 163 -35.31 -5.91 12.51
C PRO A 163 -36.84 -5.93 12.56
N ARG A 164 -37.44 -7.07 12.22
CA ARG A 164 -38.90 -7.26 12.24
C ARG A 164 -39.49 -7.27 13.65
N ASN A 165 -38.69 -7.62 14.66
CA ASN A 165 -39.16 -7.76 16.03
C ASN A 165 -38.84 -6.50 16.84
N LYS A 166 -39.86 -5.91 17.48
CA LYS A 166 -39.67 -4.74 18.35
C LYS A 166 -38.87 -5.17 19.59
N LEU A 167 -37.79 -4.44 19.89
CA LEU A 167 -36.93 -4.73 21.04
C LEU A 167 -37.76 -4.81 22.33
N HIS A 168 -37.62 -5.89 23.09
CA HIS A 168 -38.17 -5.95 24.45
C HIS A 168 -37.51 -4.83 25.27
N LYS A 169 -38.34 -3.99 25.91
CA LYS A 169 -37.94 -2.76 26.63
C LYS A 169 -36.97 -2.96 27.82
N SER A 170 -36.44 -4.16 28.05
CA SER A 170 -35.66 -4.52 29.24
C SER A 170 -34.14 -4.61 29.05
N GLN A 171 -33.59 -4.31 27.86
CA GLN A 171 -32.13 -4.30 27.68
C GLN A 171 -31.66 -3.05 26.92
N PRO A 172 -30.97 -2.11 27.60
CA PRO A 172 -30.14 -1.13 26.92
C PRO A 172 -28.87 -1.83 26.42
N GLN A 173 -28.89 -2.37 25.20
CA GLN A 173 -27.67 -2.82 24.53
C GLN A 173 -27.04 -1.60 23.85
N ALA A 174 -26.13 -0.92 24.55
CA ALA A 174 -25.30 0.09 23.92
C ALA A 174 -24.56 -0.52 22.72
N PRO A 175 -24.34 0.24 21.62
CA PRO A 175 -23.58 -0.25 20.48
C PRO A 175 -22.20 -0.72 20.96
N SER A 176 -21.85 -1.98 20.67
CA SER A 176 -20.56 -2.52 21.07
C SER A 176 -19.45 -1.82 20.29
N VAL A 177 -18.65 -1.01 20.97
CA VAL A 177 -17.50 -0.34 20.38
C VAL A 177 -16.29 -1.29 20.43
N GLY A 178 -15.81 -1.71 19.27
CA GLY A 178 -14.55 -2.44 19.14
C GLY A 178 -13.36 -1.47 19.07
N VAL A 179 -12.23 -1.82 19.69
CA VAL A 179 -10.96 -1.08 19.55
C VAL A 179 -10.10 -1.80 18.51
N LEU A 180 -9.85 -1.16 17.37
CA LEU A 180 -8.96 -1.70 16.32
C LEU A 180 -7.48 -1.50 16.65
N SER A 181 -7.15 -0.36 17.24
CA SER A 181 -5.78 -0.02 17.66
C SER A 181 -5.85 0.84 18.91
N GLY A 182 -5.01 0.52 19.90
CA GLY A 182 -4.87 1.32 21.12
C GLY A 182 -4.35 2.74 20.84
N PRO A 183 -4.36 3.61 21.86
CA PRO A 183 -3.77 4.94 21.76
C PRO A 183 -2.26 4.82 21.50
N LEU A 184 -1.75 5.63 20.58
CA LEU A 184 -0.32 5.65 20.23
C LEU A 184 0.43 6.64 21.14
N GLU A 185 1.62 6.24 21.57
CA GLU A 185 2.51 7.02 22.43
C GLU A 185 3.64 7.63 21.61
N ALA A 186 3.95 8.92 21.80
CA ALA A 186 5.04 9.56 21.07
C ALA A 186 6.40 8.86 21.35
N GLN A 187 7.17 8.60 20.29
CA GLN A 187 8.50 8.00 20.40
C GLN A 187 9.54 8.97 19.83
N ILE A 188 10.63 9.18 20.56
CA ILE A 188 11.74 10.05 20.16
C ILE A 188 12.78 9.29 19.32
N ALA A 189 12.85 7.97 19.48
CA ALA A 189 13.75 7.09 18.74
C ALA A 189 13.14 5.68 18.59
N VAL A 190 13.61 4.92 17.59
CA VAL A 190 13.13 3.56 17.31
C VAL A 190 13.82 2.54 18.23
N LYS A 191 13.20 2.34 19.40
CA LYS A 191 13.62 1.30 20.37
C LYS A 191 13.17 -0.09 19.90
N SER A 192 13.99 -1.12 20.12
CA SER A 192 13.70 -2.51 19.72
C SER A 192 12.30 -2.99 20.14
N THR A 193 11.89 -2.70 21.38
CA THR A 193 10.58 -3.08 21.93
C THR A 193 9.39 -2.40 21.25
N LYS A 194 9.60 -1.22 20.65
CA LYS A 194 8.55 -0.44 19.97
C LYS A 194 8.62 -0.55 18.45
N ARG A 195 9.68 -1.16 17.88
CA ARG A 195 9.84 -1.43 16.44
C ARG A 195 8.59 -2.07 15.82
N PRO A 196 7.98 -3.12 16.42
CA PRO A 196 6.83 -3.75 15.80
C PRO A 196 5.60 -2.86 15.71
N VAL A 197 5.37 -2.01 16.72
CA VAL A 197 4.26 -1.05 16.71
C VAL A 197 4.49 0.02 15.65
N ILE A 198 5.73 0.53 15.55
CA ILE A 198 6.11 1.54 14.55
C ILE A 198 5.91 1.00 13.14
N VAL A 199 6.43 -0.20 12.85
CA VAL A 199 6.28 -0.87 11.55
C VAL A 199 4.81 -1.22 11.27
N GLY A 200 4.08 -1.74 12.27
CA GLY A 200 2.66 -2.06 12.15
C GLY A 200 1.82 -0.84 11.77
N VAL A 201 2.07 0.32 12.40
CA VAL A 201 1.39 1.58 12.05
C VAL A 201 1.72 2.02 10.63
N ALA A 202 2.97 1.87 10.19
CA ALA A 202 3.34 2.17 8.81
C ALA A 202 2.61 1.27 7.79
N LEU A 203 2.47 -0.03 8.09
CA LEU A 203 1.67 -0.95 7.28
C LEU A 203 0.17 -0.60 7.32
N ASP A 204 -0.38 -0.17 8.45
CA ASP A 204 -1.74 0.35 8.51
C ASP A 204 -1.90 1.61 7.61
N CYS A 205 -0.93 2.52 7.60
CA CYS A 205 -0.94 3.67 6.68
C CYS A 205 -0.90 3.24 5.21
N TYR A 206 -0.10 2.21 4.89
CA TYR A 206 -0.09 1.61 3.56
C TYR A 206 -1.49 1.07 3.21
N PHE A 207 -2.10 0.32 4.12
CA PHE A 207 -3.43 -0.26 3.93
C PHE A 207 -4.52 0.80 3.70
N LYS A 208 -4.49 1.93 4.42
CA LYS A 208 -5.43 3.06 4.22
C LYS A 208 -5.42 3.59 2.78
N HIS A 209 -4.30 3.49 2.07
CA HIS A 209 -4.12 3.98 0.70
C HIS A 209 -3.88 2.86 -0.31
N ILE A 210 -4.24 1.63 0.01
CA ILE A 210 -3.93 0.45 -0.81
C ILE A 210 -4.51 0.52 -2.24
N SER A 211 -5.61 1.24 -2.43
CA SER A 211 -6.22 1.48 -3.74
C SER A 211 -5.38 2.39 -4.63
N GLN A 212 -4.57 3.27 -4.05
CA GLN A 212 -3.67 4.20 -4.75
C GLN A 212 -2.28 3.60 -4.95
N MET A 213 -1.96 2.48 -4.28
CA MET A 213 -0.66 1.84 -4.39
C MET A 213 -0.51 1.10 -5.73
N PRO A 214 0.63 1.26 -6.42
CA PRO A 214 0.87 0.60 -7.69
C PRO A 214 0.98 -0.93 -7.52
N ALA A 215 0.68 -1.68 -8.59
CA ALA A 215 0.65 -3.14 -8.55
C ALA A 215 2.02 -3.75 -8.17
N TRP A 216 3.12 -3.19 -8.67
CA TRP A 216 4.48 -3.68 -8.39
C TRP A 216 4.79 -3.65 -6.88
N SER A 217 4.40 -2.57 -6.18
CA SER A 217 4.61 -2.42 -4.73
C SER A 217 3.86 -3.49 -3.94
N LYS A 218 2.64 -3.83 -4.36
CA LYS A 218 1.83 -4.89 -3.75
C LYS A 218 2.47 -6.26 -3.91
N VAL A 219 2.96 -6.56 -5.12
CA VAL A 219 3.66 -7.82 -5.43
C VAL A 219 4.92 -7.94 -4.57
N GLU A 220 5.72 -6.88 -4.51
CA GLU A 220 6.97 -6.86 -3.75
C GLU A 220 6.74 -7.03 -2.25
N LEU A 221 5.72 -6.36 -1.69
CA LEU A 221 5.32 -6.56 -0.29
C LEU A 221 4.94 -8.02 -0.03
N CYS A 222 4.22 -8.68 -0.94
CA CYS A 222 3.87 -10.09 -0.78
C CYS A 222 5.12 -10.99 -0.81
N ARG A 223 6.07 -10.70 -1.71
CA ARG A 223 7.36 -11.42 -1.75
C ARG A 223 8.14 -11.24 -0.45
N PHE A 224 8.24 -10.02 0.07
CA PHE A 224 8.88 -9.77 1.37
C PHE A 224 8.16 -10.45 2.52
N ALA A 225 6.82 -10.45 2.54
CA ALA A 225 6.04 -11.16 3.54
C ALA A 225 6.34 -12.66 3.54
N GLY A 226 6.47 -13.26 2.35
CA GLY A 226 6.93 -14.63 2.19
C GLY A 226 8.36 -14.84 2.70
N ALA A 227 9.28 -13.96 2.32
CA ALA A 227 10.69 -14.03 2.75
C ALA A 227 10.84 -13.90 4.28
N TRP A 228 10.08 -13.02 4.92
CA TRP A 228 10.07 -12.85 6.39
C TRP A 228 9.51 -14.06 7.11
N ALA A 229 8.63 -14.84 6.48
CA ALA A 229 8.09 -16.07 7.05
C ALA A 229 9.17 -17.16 7.23
N GLY A 230 10.25 -17.09 6.45
CA GLY A 230 11.33 -18.07 6.42
C GLY A 230 11.16 -19.08 5.27
N GLN A 231 11.99 -20.12 5.29
CA GLN A 231 12.05 -21.14 4.23
C GLN A 231 10.77 -21.97 4.12
N ASP A 232 10.58 -22.54 2.93
CA ASP A 232 9.42 -23.37 2.64
C ASP A 232 9.43 -24.67 3.45
N CYS A 233 8.28 -24.99 4.04
CA CYS A 233 8.08 -26.22 4.80
C CYS A 233 6.90 -26.99 4.24
N ALA A 234 6.92 -28.32 4.40
CA ALA A 234 5.87 -29.22 3.91
C ALA A 234 4.45 -28.88 4.45
N CYS A 235 4.34 -28.04 5.49
CA CYS A 235 3.04 -27.57 5.97
C CYS A 235 2.30 -26.66 4.97
N GLN A 236 3.00 -26.12 3.96
CA GLN A 236 2.38 -25.33 2.89
C GLN A 236 1.56 -26.20 1.94
N ASP A 237 1.98 -27.46 1.74
CA ASP A 237 1.36 -28.39 0.79
C ASP A 237 0.07 -29.03 1.30
N LYS A 238 -0.20 -28.93 2.61
CA LYS A 238 -1.47 -29.40 3.22
C LYS A 238 -2.74 -28.80 2.59
N PHE A 239 -2.61 -27.72 1.82
CA PHE A 239 -3.71 -27.10 1.10
C PHE A 239 -3.66 -27.29 -0.41
N ASN A 240 -2.60 -27.91 -0.94
CA ASN A 240 -2.47 -28.28 -2.35
C ASN A 240 -3.14 -29.64 -2.62
N GLU A 241 -3.32 -30.46 -1.58
CA GLU A 241 -3.76 -31.87 -1.60
C GLU A 241 -5.26 -32.10 -1.88
N TYR A 242 -5.85 -31.31 -2.78
CA TYR A 242 -7.25 -31.47 -3.21
C TYR A 242 -7.40 -31.20 -4.71
N ASP A 243 -6.46 -31.66 -5.52
CA ASP A 243 -6.62 -31.76 -6.97
C ASP A 243 -6.45 -33.21 -7.48
N ASP A 244 -6.55 -34.22 -6.59
CA ASP A 244 -6.68 -35.61 -7.04
C ASP A 244 -7.82 -36.34 -6.33
N ALA A 245 -8.59 -37.05 -7.14
CA ALA A 245 -9.61 -37.98 -6.69
C ALA A 245 -8.94 -39.17 -5.99
N ASP A 246 -9.69 -39.82 -5.11
CA ASP A 246 -9.39 -41.10 -4.46
C ASP A 246 -8.60 -41.02 -3.14
N TYR A 247 -9.36 -40.84 -2.06
CA TYR A 247 -8.94 -41.19 -0.70
C TYR A 247 -8.82 -42.71 -0.59
N PHE A 248 -7.61 -43.26 -0.60
CA PHE A 248 -7.27 -44.41 0.25
C PHE A 248 -5.74 -44.63 0.27
N LEU A 249 -5.11 -44.17 1.36
CA LEU A 249 -4.00 -44.77 2.11
C LEU A 249 -3.13 -43.68 2.73
N GLU A 250 -3.52 -43.26 3.94
CA GLU A 250 -2.58 -42.77 4.95
C GLU A 250 -1.49 -43.82 5.21
N GLU A 251 -0.36 -43.35 5.75
CA GLU A 251 0.58 -44.15 6.56
C GLU A 251 1.82 -44.72 5.86
N ARG A 252 2.60 -43.89 5.14
CA ARG A 252 4.05 -44.13 5.00
C ARG A 252 4.85 -42.95 4.42
N ASN A 253 5.31 -42.02 5.27
CA ASN A 253 6.68 -41.48 5.18
C ASN A 253 6.97 -40.47 6.29
N MET A 254 7.17 -41.01 7.50
CA MET A 254 8.10 -40.43 8.45
C MET A 254 9.50 -40.97 8.12
N MET A 255 10.24 -40.35 7.19
CA MET A 255 11.70 -40.45 7.13
C MET A 255 12.34 -39.40 6.21
N MET A 256 13.20 -38.58 6.80
CA MET A 256 14.44 -38.01 6.25
C MET A 256 14.49 -37.60 4.76
N SER A 257 14.67 -36.30 4.51
CA SER A 257 15.70 -35.88 3.54
C SER A 257 16.34 -34.57 3.99
N SER A 258 17.54 -34.72 4.52
CA SER A 258 18.59 -33.71 4.43
C SER A 258 19.12 -33.66 2.99
N SER A 259 19.97 -32.66 2.73
CA SER A 259 20.84 -32.42 1.56
C SER A 259 20.22 -31.89 0.26
N GLU A 260 20.47 -30.59 0.04
CA GLU A 260 21.17 -29.99 -1.10
C GLU A 260 20.88 -30.50 -2.52
N SER A 261 20.35 -29.63 -3.38
CA SER A 261 20.57 -29.70 -4.84
C SER A 261 20.41 -28.32 -5.50
N GLU A 262 21.55 -27.82 -5.94
CA GLU A 262 21.88 -27.15 -7.20
C GLU A 262 20.96 -26.09 -7.85
N GLU A 263 21.62 -24.96 -8.13
CA GLU A 263 21.23 -23.85 -8.97
C GLU A 263 20.90 -24.29 -10.41
N ASN A 264 19.82 -23.74 -10.99
CA ASN A 264 19.86 -22.86 -12.17
C ASN A 264 18.52 -22.87 -12.95
N LEU A 265 17.68 -21.85 -12.75
CA LEU A 265 17.20 -20.96 -13.81
C LEU A 265 16.58 -19.71 -13.14
N GLY A 266 17.03 -18.54 -13.57
CA GLY A 266 16.99 -17.31 -12.76
C GLY A 266 15.62 -16.71 -12.53
N ILE A 267 15.24 -16.63 -11.25
CA ILE A 267 14.92 -15.39 -10.53
C ILE A 267 15.52 -15.59 -9.14
N THR A 268 16.39 -14.70 -8.69
CA THR A 268 17.00 -14.75 -7.36
C THR A 268 15.93 -14.57 -6.27
N GLU A 269 15.23 -15.64 -5.89
CA GLU A 269 14.53 -15.70 -4.61
C GLU A 269 15.61 -15.66 -3.53
N SER A 270 15.83 -14.47 -2.98
CA SER A 270 16.69 -14.27 -1.82
C SER A 270 16.26 -15.24 -0.72
N LYS A 271 17.19 -16.08 -0.24
CA LYS A 271 16.97 -16.98 0.90
C LYS A 271 16.31 -16.18 2.03
N GLY A 272 15.03 -16.43 2.27
CA GLY A 272 14.23 -15.66 3.21
C GLY A 272 14.82 -15.72 4.61
N VAL A 273 15.08 -14.55 5.22
CA VAL A 273 15.55 -14.47 6.60
C VAL A 273 14.33 -14.46 7.52
N ARG A 274 14.23 -15.45 8.41
CA ARG A 274 13.14 -15.53 9.39
C ARG A 274 13.29 -14.43 10.44
N ILE A 275 12.40 -13.45 10.43
CA ILE A 275 12.36 -12.31 11.37
C ILE A 275 11.16 -12.47 12.31
N PRO A 276 11.20 -12.12 13.61
CA PRO A 276 10.01 -12.15 14.48
C PRO A 276 8.86 -11.26 13.93
N LEU A 277 7.69 -11.85 13.71
CA LEU A 277 6.47 -11.18 13.23
C LEU A 277 5.40 -11.22 14.34
N PRO A 278 5.46 -10.30 15.31
CA PRO A 278 4.41 -10.19 16.31
C PRO A 278 3.10 -9.69 15.67
N TRP A 279 2.00 -9.82 16.41
CA TRP A 279 0.66 -9.59 15.90
C TRP A 279 0.43 -8.18 15.36
N GLU A 280 1.12 -7.18 15.91
CA GLU A 280 1.06 -5.78 15.50
C GLU A 280 1.54 -5.55 14.06
N ILE A 281 2.50 -6.35 13.59
CA ILE A 281 2.95 -6.34 12.18
C ILE A 281 2.07 -7.26 11.35
N LEU A 282 1.77 -8.45 11.89
CA LEU A 282 1.08 -9.49 11.12
C LEU A 282 -0.36 -9.11 10.78
N GLN A 283 -1.07 -8.44 11.68
CA GLN A 283 -2.45 -8.00 11.48
C GLN A 283 -2.62 -7.08 10.24
N PRO A 284 -1.93 -5.94 10.12
CA PRO A 284 -2.03 -5.11 8.93
C PRO A 284 -1.48 -5.81 7.69
N LEU A 285 -0.43 -6.62 7.82
CA LEU A 285 0.14 -7.39 6.71
C LEU A 285 -0.89 -8.34 6.10
N LEU A 286 -1.62 -9.10 6.92
CA LEU A 286 -2.68 -10.00 6.45
C LEU A 286 -3.85 -9.25 5.80
N ARG A 287 -4.18 -8.04 6.25
CA ARG A 287 -5.19 -7.19 5.58
C ARG A 287 -4.74 -6.77 4.18
N ILE A 288 -3.47 -6.37 4.05
CA ILE A 288 -2.90 -6.00 2.75
C ILE A 288 -2.88 -7.21 1.82
N ILE A 289 -2.39 -8.36 2.29
CA ILE A 289 -2.35 -9.59 1.50
C ILE A 289 -3.76 -10.03 1.12
N GLY A 290 -4.73 -9.96 2.04
CA GLY A 290 -6.13 -10.24 1.74
C GLY A 290 -6.70 -9.33 0.65
N HIS A 291 -6.35 -8.04 0.65
CA HIS A 291 -6.69 -7.15 -0.45
C HIS A 291 -5.99 -7.55 -1.75
N CYS A 292 -4.70 -7.87 -1.75
CA CYS A 292 -3.98 -8.33 -2.94
C CYS A 292 -4.61 -9.57 -3.57
N LEU A 293 -5.08 -10.49 -2.72
CA LEU A 293 -5.69 -11.76 -3.10
C LEU A 293 -7.11 -11.61 -3.68
N LEU A 294 -7.96 -10.84 -3.00
CA LEU A 294 -9.41 -10.76 -3.29
C LEU A 294 -9.84 -9.45 -3.96
N GLY A 295 -8.94 -8.51 -4.15
CA GLY A 295 -9.24 -7.21 -4.74
C GLY A 295 -9.64 -7.33 -6.22
N PRO A 296 -10.71 -6.63 -6.66
CA PRO A 296 -11.26 -6.78 -8.01
C PRO A 296 -10.32 -6.27 -9.12
N PHE A 297 -9.46 -5.29 -8.81
CA PHE A 297 -8.57 -4.63 -9.78
C PHE A 297 -7.10 -5.01 -9.62
N ASN A 298 -6.79 -6.15 -8.99
CA ASN A 298 -5.42 -6.59 -8.85
C ASN A 298 -4.97 -7.43 -10.04
N THR A 299 -3.70 -7.28 -10.42
CA THR A 299 -3.03 -8.11 -11.43
C THR A 299 -2.98 -9.57 -10.98
N GLN A 300 -2.91 -10.48 -11.94
CA GLN A 300 -2.80 -11.91 -11.65
C GLN A 300 -1.52 -12.21 -10.83
N ASP A 301 -0.41 -11.58 -11.18
CA ASP A 301 0.86 -11.67 -10.44
C ASP A 301 0.72 -11.28 -8.96
N ALA A 302 -0.08 -10.25 -8.65
CA ALA A 302 -0.33 -9.83 -7.27
C ALA A 302 -1.15 -10.87 -6.49
N LYS A 303 -2.09 -11.55 -7.16
CA LYS A 303 -2.87 -12.63 -6.56
C LYS A 303 -2.02 -13.88 -6.33
N ASP A 304 -1.14 -14.22 -7.28
CA ASP A 304 -0.25 -15.38 -7.16
C ASP A 304 0.83 -15.16 -6.10
N ALA A 305 1.46 -13.98 -6.08
CA ALA A 305 2.40 -13.59 -5.02
C ALA A 305 1.73 -13.56 -3.64
N ALA A 306 0.51 -13.02 -3.54
CA ALA A 306 -0.26 -13.03 -2.30
C ALA A 306 -0.59 -14.46 -1.84
N SER A 307 -1.03 -15.31 -2.76
CA SER A 307 -1.38 -16.71 -2.49
C SER A 307 -0.15 -17.48 -1.94
N ALA A 308 1.02 -17.32 -2.55
CA ALA A 308 2.27 -17.89 -2.03
C ALA A 308 2.63 -17.33 -0.64
N ALA A 309 2.52 -16.01 -0.45
CA ALA A 309 2.82 -15.35 0.82
C ALA A 309 1.92 -15.83 1.97
N VAL A 310 0.60 -15.99 1.76
CA VAL A 310 -0.31 -16.49 2.80
C VAL A 310 0.05 -17.92 3.21
N ARG A 311 0.42 -18.80 2.27
CA ARG A 311 0.83 -20.18 2.60
C ARG A 311 2.10 -20.20 3.45
N ARG A 312 3.11 -19.41 3.06
CA ARG A 312 4.35 -19.22 3.84
C ARG A 312 4.05 -18.69 5.26
N LEU A 313 3.16 -17.70 5.38
CA LEU A 313 2.74 -17.17 6.68
C LEU A 313 1.91 -18.15 7.52
N TYR A 314 1.08 -19.00 6.90
CA TYR A 314 0.33 -20.06 7.60
C TYR A 314 1.27 -21.12 8.17
N ALA A 315 2.20 -21.60 7.35
CA ALA A 315 3.23 -22.53 7.76
C ALA A 315 3.96 -22.00 9.01
N ARG A 316 4.43 -20.76 8.93
CA ARG A 316 5.03 -20.08 10.06
C ARG A 316 4.10 -19.96 11.27
N ALA A 317 2.88 -19.49 11.10
CA ALA A 317 1.93 -19.32 12.20
C ALA A 317 1.65 -20.64 12.94
N SER A 318 1.71 -21.75 12.20
CA SER A 318 1.61 -23.11 12.73
C SER A 318 2.85 -23.50 13.53
N HIS A 319 4.06 -23.16 13.06
CA HIS A 319 5.30 -23.38 13.81
C HIS A 319 5.41 -22.49 15.06
N ASP A 320 5.00 -21.23 14.97
CA ASP A 320 5.01 -20.25 16.07
C ASP A 320 3.82 -20.44 17.04
N LEU A 321 2.89 -21.37 16.73
CA LEU A 321 1.68 -21.69 17.51
C LEU A 321 0.85 -20.45 17.86
N VAL A 322 0.67 -19.52 16.92
CA VAL A 322 -0.09 -18.27 17.12
C VAL A 322 -1.54 -18.47 16.64
N PRO A 323 -2.54 -18.70 17.54
CA PRO A 323 -3.87 -19.16 17.10
C PRO A 323 -4.61 -18.15 16.23
N ARG A 324 -4.47 -16.85 16.55
CA ARG A 324 -5.08 -15.76 15.77
C ARG A 324 -4.54 -15.72 14.33
N ALA A 325 -3.25 -15.96 14.17
CA ALA A 325 -2.59 -15.98 12.86
C ALA A 325 -2.97 -17.21 12.05
N ILE A 326 -3.02 -18.38 12.69
CA ILE A 326 -3.45 -19.64 12.05
C ILE A 326 -4.87 -19.49 11.51
N LEU A 327 -5.81 -18.97 12.32
CA LEU A 327 -7.19 -18.76 11.89
C LEU A 327 -7.29 -17.77 10.72
N ALA A 328 -6.60 -16.63 10.81
CA ALA A 328 -6.65 -15.60 9.77
C ALA A 328 -6.06 -16.09 8.44
N THR A 329 -4.88 -16.69 8.47
CA THR A 329 -4.20 -17.21 7.26
C THR A 329 -4.96 -18.38 6.65
N ARG A 330 -5.43 -19.34 7.45
CA ARG A 330 -6.25 -20.47 6.95
C ARG A 330 -7.52 -19.97 6.28
N SER A 331 -8.20 -18.98 6.86
CA SER A 331 -9.42 -18.40 6.29
C SER A 331 -9.14 -17.76 4.92
N LEU A 332 -8.03 -17.02 4.79
CA LEU A 332 -7.61 -16.44 3.52
C LEU A 332 -7.28 -17.50 2.46
N ILE A 333 -6.61 -18.59 2.82
CA ILE A 333 -6.31 -19.70 1.91
C ILE A 333 -7.59 -20.34 1.37
N HIS A 334 -8.59 -20.59 2.23
CA HIS A 334 -9.86 -21.16 1.80
C HIS A 334 -10.64 -20.21 0.89
N LEU A 335 -10.60 -18.90 1.16
CA LEU A 335 -11.21 -17.89 0.31
C LEU A 335 -10.54 -17.82 -1.07
N ASP A 336 -9.21 -17.88 -1.14
CA ASP A 336 -8.46 -17.93 -2.41
C ASP A 336 -8.85 -19.16 -3.23
N LYS A 337 -8.85 -20.33 -2.60
CA LYS A 337 -9.23 -21.59 -3.25
C LYS A 337 -10.63 -21.51 -3.86
N ARG A 338 -11.64 -21.10 -3.07
CA ARG A 338 -13.02 -20.93 -3.56
C ARG A 338 -13.14 -19.88 -4.67
N THR A 339 -12.36 -18.80 -4.58
CA THR A 339 -12.38 -17.75 -5.61
C THR A 339 -11.79 -18.25 -6.93
N ARG A 340 -10.71 -19.03 -6.88
CA ARG A 340 -10.09 -19.67 -8.05
C ARG A 340 -10.98 -20.75 -8.65
N GLU A 341 -11.61 -21.59 -7.82
CA GLU A 341 -12.60 -22.58 -8.25
C GLU A 341 -13.79 -21.92 -8.96
N ALA A 342 -14.35 -20.86 -8.37
CA ALA A 342 -15.45 -20.10 -8.99
C ALA A 342 -15.03 -19.47 -10.33
N ALA A 343 -13.79 -18.95 -10.43
CA ALA A 343 -13.25 -18.43 -11.68
C ALA A 343 -13.06 -19.52 -12.74
N ARG A 344 -12.52 -20.69 -12.36
CA ARG A 344 -12.38 -21.87 -13.23
C ARG A 344 -13.76 -22.34 -13.73
N ALA A 345 -14.76 -22.43 -12.86
CA ALA A 345 -16.13 -22.82 -13.22
C ALA A 345 -16.79 -21.80 -14.17
N ALA A 346 -16.60 -20.50 -13.95
CA ALA A 346 -17.10 -19.46 -14.85
C ALA A 346 -16.44 -19.52 -16.25
N ALA A 347 -15.14 -19.83 -16.32
CA ALA A 347 -14.42 -20.01 -17.58
C ALA A 347 -14.93 -21.25 -18.35
N ALA A 348 -15.16 -22.37 -17.65
CA ALA A 348 -15.72 -23.60 -18.24
C ALA A 348 -17.16 -23.40 -18.77
N ASN A 349 -17.99 -22.62 -18.07
CA ASN A 349 -19.32 -22.29 -18.55
C ASN A 349 -19.28 -21.40 -19.81
N THR A 350 -18.30 -20.50 -19.91
CA THR A 350 -18.13 -19.62 -21.08
C THR A 350 -17.69 -20.41 -22.32
N SER A 351 -16.81 -21.41 -22.17
CA SER A 351 -16.39 -22.27 -23.29
C SER A 351 -17.51 -23.19 -23.78
N SER A 352 -18.42 -23.62 -22.89
CA SER A 352 -19.58 -24.44 -23.29
C SER A 352 -20.65 -23.67 -24.07
N ASN A 353 -20.70 -22.34 -23.95
CA ASN A 353 -21.73 -21.50 -24.60
C ASN A 353 -21.33 -20.99 -26.00
N ALA A 354 -20.11 -21.29 -26.46
CA ALA A 354 -19.60 -20.87 -27.78
C ALA A 354 -20.23 -21.65 -28.96
N ASN A 355 -21.01 -22.72 -28.71
CA ASN A 355 -21.58 -23.58 -29.75
C ASN A 355 -23.05 -23.31 -30.09
N THR A 356 -23.62 -22.16 -29.71
CA THR A 356 -24.99 -21.79 -30.11
C THR A 356 -24.96 -20.63 -31.11
N PRO A 357 -25.41 -20.80 -32.36
CA PRO A 357 -25.45 -19.70 -33.32
C PRO A 357 -26.51 -18.69 -32.87
N ALA A 358 -26.07 -17.51 -32.44
CA ALA A 358 -26.95 -16.41 -32.07
C ALA A 358 -27.67 -15.91 -33.33
N LYS A 359 -28.97 -16.20 -33.45
CA LYS A 359 -29.87 -15.49 -34.38
C LYS A 359 -29.83 -14.01 -34.05
N ALA A 360 -29.49 -13.19 -35.04
CA ALA A 360 -29.52 -11.73 -34.95
C ALA A 360 -30.90 -11.25 -34.47
N LYS A 361 -30.93 -10.60 -33.30
CA LYS A 361 -32.12 -9.94 -32.77
C LYS A 361 -32.24 -8.58 -33.45
N LYS A 362 -33.20 -8.48 -34.37
CA LYS A 362 -33.56 -7.26 -35.12
C LYS A 362 -33.91 -6.15 -34.13
N HIS A 363 -33.32 -4.96 -34.28
CA HIS A 363 -33.69 -3.78 -33.50
C HIS A 363 -35.12 -3.34 -33.89
N GLU A 364 -36.07 -3.42 -32.96
CA GLU A 364 -37.36 -2.73 -33.08
C GLU A 364 -37.17 -1.26 -32.72
N ILE A 365 -37.37 -0.40 -33.70
CA ILE A 365 -37.45 1.05 -33.54
C ILE A 365 -38.88 1.36 -33.10
N LEU A 366 -39.07 1.67 -31.82
CA LEU A 366 -40.31 2.25 -31.31
C LEU A 366 -40.30 3.77 -31.57
N LEU A 367 -40.94 4.17 -32.67
CA LEU A 367 -41.41 5.54 -32.87
C LEU A 367 -42.52 5.82 -31.84
N VAL A 368 -42.23 6.68 -30.86
CA VAL A 368 -43.27 7.32 -30.04
C VAL A 368 -43.57 8.68 -30.67
N SER A 369 -44.76 8.79 -31.26
CA SER A 369 -45.39 10.08 -31.51
C SER A 369 -46.07 10.57 -30.23
N LYS A 370 -45.85 11.83 -29.89
CA LYS A 370 -46.93 12.76 -29.61
C LYS A 370 -46.56 14.16 -30.08
#